data_AF-A0A966JBI9-F1
#
_entry.id   AF-A0A966JBI9-F1
#
_cell.length_a   1.000
_cell.length_b   1.000
_cell.length_c   1.000
_cell.angle_alpha   90.00
_cell.angle_beta   90.00
_cell.angle_gamma   90.00
#
_symmetry.space_group_name_H-M   'P 1'
#
loop_
_entity.id
_entity.type
_entity.pdbx_description
1 polymer ?
#
loop_
_entity_poly.entity_id
_entity_poly.type
_entity_poly.pdbx_seq_one_letter_code
_entity_poly.pdbx_strand_id
1 'polypeptide(L)'
;MAEGALPEPVLMASVLPHAGAAVLDELVSRGLVVHGPAGVEIAHDELADAALAIVPPDQRSEVIRAVGAALLARPGGTAVSLTLAGRLLAEVDDPRAADAFDRWLVMGNAPPRWRDPMRSAGEFLGAGATPRMLTRLARSVSVAKRVARGYPRARTFSAAFVALLLMLGLLLGRTALQPKAVPSPFRSVSCSSTAAVCPRLGRRTRSPCRSRPSAVRGG
;
A
#
# COMPACT_ATOMS: atom_id res chain seq x y z
N MET A 1 12.49 -18.51 -27.54
CA MET A 1 13.62 -18.54 -26.60
C MET A 1 13.72 -17.15 -26.02
N ALA A 2 13.42 -16.98 -24.73
CA ALA A 2 13.43 -15.68 -24.08
C ALA A 2 14.79 -15.48 -23.42
N GLU A 3 15.63 -14.64 -24.00
CA GLU A 3 16.83 -14.12 -23.34
C GLU A 3 16.37 -13.27 -22.15
N GLY A 4 16.67 -13.76 -20.95
CA GLY A 4 16.46 -13.02 -19.72
C GLY A 4 17.47 -11.88 -19.63
N ALA A 5 17.00 -10.66 -19.88
CA ALA A 5 17.76 -9.45 -19.61
C ALA A 5 18.07 -9.38 -18.11
N LEU A 6 19.35 -9.52 -17.78
CA LEU A 6 19.88 -9.25 -16.44
C LEU A 6 19.82 -7.73 -16.20
N PRO A 7 19.46 -7.27 -14.99
CA PRO A 7 19.41 -5.85 -14.70
C PRO A 7 20.83 -5.26 -14.62
N GLU A 8 21.10 -4.27 -15.49
CA GLU A 8 22.37 -3.52 -15.54
C GLU A 8 22.67 -2.79 -14.22
N PRO A 9 23.90 -2.88 -13.68
CA PRO A 9 24.30 -2.14 -12.49
C PRO A 9 24.63 -0.69 -12.84
N VAL A 10 23.67 0.20 -12.61
CA VAL A 10 23.82 1.66 -12.76
C VAL A 10 24.59 2.23 -11.56
N LEU A 11 25.90 2.47 -11.70
CA LEU A 11 26.69 3.26 -10.76
C LEU A 11 26.71 4.73 -11.19
N MET A 12 25.94 5.57 -10.48
CA MET A 12 25.81 7.00 -10.78
C MET A 12 26.94 7.82 -10.14
N ALA A 13 27.60 8.66 -10.95
CA ALA A 13 28.67 9.58 -10.60
C ALA A 13 28.31 10.73 -9.62
N SER A 14 27.23 10.62 -8.85
CA SER A 14 26.77 11.69 -7.94
C SER A 14 27.56 11.76 -6.61
N VAL A 15 28.61 10.95 -6.43
CA VAL A 15 29.39 10.87 -5.17
C VAL A 15 30.79 11.48 -5.29
N LEU A 16 31.12 12.08 -6.44
CA LEU A 16 32.36 12.86 -6.57
C LEU A 16 32.01 14.36 -6.59
N PRO A 17 31.81 15.02 -5.43
CA PRO A 17 31.67 16.47 -5.40
C PRO A 17 32.94 17.21 -5.87
N HIS A 18 34.02 16.49 -6.20
CA HIS A 18 35.34 17.03 -6.57
C HIS A 18 35.92 16.46 -7.88
N ALA A 19 35.26 15.50 -8.55
CA ALA A 19 35.67 15.15 -9.91
C ALA A 19 35.11 16.24 -10.84
N GLY A 20 35.96 17.21 -11.18
CA GLY A 20 35.61 18.18 -12.20
C GLY A 20 35.24 17.47 -13.51
N ALA A 21 34.41 18.12 -14.34
CA ALA A 21 33.95 17.58 -15.63
C ALA A 21 35.09 16.98 -16.48
N ALA A 22 36.29 17.57 -16.42
CA ALA A 22 37.49 17.08 -17.09
C ALA A 22 37.92 15.66 -16.67
N VAL A 23 37.79 15.30 -15.40
CA VAL A 23 38.10 13.94 -14.92
C VAL A 23 37.08 12.95 -15.46
N LEU A 24 35.81 13.36 -15.54
CA LEU A 24 34.74 12.52 -16.08
C LEU A 24 34.96 12.26 -17.58
N ASP A 25 35.29 13.31 -18.35
CA ASP A 25 35.61 13.21 -19.78
C ASP A 25 36.81 12.30 -20.02
N GLU A 26 37.83 12.39 -19.17
CA GLU A 26 39.00 11.51 -19.25
C GLU A 26 38.63 10.05 -18.99
N LEU A 27 37.83 9.76 -17.96
CA LEU A 27 37.38 8.40 -17.66
C LEU A 27 36.50 7.83 -18.79
N VAL A 28 35.66 8.67 -19.42
CA VAL A 28 34.87 8.29 -20.61
C VAL A 28 35.78 8.01 -21.80
N SER A 29 36.77 8.86 -22.07
CA SER A 29 37.74 8.66 -23.15
C SER A 29 38.55 7.37 -23.00
N ARG A 30 38.75 6.90 -21.76
CA ARG A 30 39.42 5.65 -21.41
C ARG A 30 38.48 4.44 -21.40
N GLY A 31 37.19 4.62 -21.69
CA GLY A 31 36.20 3.54 -21.70
C GLY A 31 35.87 2.97 -20.32
N LEU A 32 36.22 3.66 -19.23
CA LEU A 32 35.95 3.21 -17.86
C LEU A 32 34.52 3.54 -17.43
N VAL A 33 33.93 4.55 -18.08
CA VAL A 33 32.56 5.04 -17.87
C VAL A 33 31.93 5.30 -19.23
N VAL A 34 30.64 5.06 -19.34
CA VAL A 34 29.83 5.29 -20.53
C VAL A 34 28.70 6.25 -20.23
N HIS A 35 28.25 6.97 -21.25
CA HIS A 35 27.02 7.76 -21.17
C HIS A 35 25.84 6.83 -21.40
N GLY A 36 25.14 6.52 -20.31
CA GLY A 36 23.89 5.79 -20.35
C GLY A 36 22.67 6.70 -20.23
N PRO A 37 21.46 6.13 -20.38
CA PRO A 37 20.21 6.88 -20.23
C PRO A 37 20.04 7.42 -18.80
N ALA A 38 20.80 6.91 -17.83
CA ALA A 38 20.79 7.43 -16.49
C ALA A 38 21.74 8.60 -16.26
N GLY A 39 22.78 8.76 -17.09
CA GLY A 39 23.86 9.73 -16.90
C GLY A 39 25.20 9.07 -17.23
N VAL A 40 26.19 9.23 -16.35
CA VAL A 40 27.49 8.55 -16.49
C VAL A 40 27.49 7.27 -15.64
N GLU A 41 27.81 6.14 -16.27
CA GLU A 41 27.68 4.78 -15.75
C GLU A 41 29.00 4.01 -15.91
N ILE A 42 29.44 3.24 -14.91
CA ILE A 42 30.69 2.45 -15.01
C ILE A 42 30.52 1.35 -16.05
N ALA A 43 31.47 1.24 -16.99
CA ALA A 43 31.33 0.37 -18.15
C ALA A 43 31.38 -1.14 -17.83
N HIS A 44 31.97 -1.50 -16.70
CA HIS A 44 32.24 -2.90 -16.33
C HIS A 44 31.98 -3.17 -14.85
N ASP A 45 31.36 -4.30 -14.55
CA ASP A 45 31.06 -4.76 -13.19
C ASP A 45 32.33 -4.94 -12.36
N GLU A 46 33.44 -5.41 -12.97
CA GLU A 46 34.69 -5.56 -12.23
C GLU A 46 35.30 -4.22 -11.82
N LEU A 47 35.09 -3.16 -12.61
CA LEU A 47 35.53 -1.80 -12.26
C LEU A 47 34.67 -1.21 -11.15
N ALA A 48 33.37 -1.50 -11.17
CA ALA A 48 32.46 -1.14 -10.09
C ALA A 48 32.88 -1.79 -8.76
N ASP A 49 33.17 -3.08 -8.77
CA ASP A 49 33.64 -3.83 -7.60
C ASP A 49 35.00 -3.33 -7.12
N ALA A 50 35.95 -3.08 -8.04
CA ALA A 50 37.25 -2.53 -7.71
C ALA A 50 37.16 -1.12 -7.10
N ALA A 51 36.30 -0.26 -7.66
CA ALA A 51 36.05 1.08 -7.12
C ALA A 51 35.51 1.00 -5.69
N LEU A 52 34.54 0.11 -5.44
CA LEU A 52 33.99 -0.13 -4.09
C LEU A 52 35.03 -0.70 -3.12
N ALA A 53 35.93 -1.57 -3.59
CA ALA A 53 36.98 -2.15 -2.77
C ALA A 53 37.97 -1.09 -2.25
N ILE A 54 38.23 -0.05 -3.04
CA ILE A 54 39.14 1.06 -2.69
C ILE A 54 38.51 2.00 -1.65
N VAL A 55 37.18 2.09 -1.57
CA VAL A 55 36.50 2.97 -0.60
C VAL A 55 36.78 2.50 0.84
N PRO A 56 37.36 3.35 1.71
CA PRO A 56 37.58 3.04 3.11
C PRO A 56 36.27 2.64 3.81
N PRO A 57 36.29 1.64 4.72
CA PRO A 57 35.07 1.09 5.32
C PRO A 57 34.24 2.13 6.08
N ASP A 58 34.89 3.14 6.65
CA ASP A 58 34.29 4.30 7.31
C ASP A 58 33.53 5.22 6.34
N GLN A 59 33.98 5.32 5.08
CA GLN A 59 33.36 6.15 4.04
C GLN A 59 32.28 5.40 3.24
N ARG A 60 32.30 4.06 3.23
CA ARG A 60 31.32 3.24 2.49
C ARG A 60 29.89 3.58 2.86
N SER A 61 29.61 3.79 4.16
CA SER A 61 28.26 4.11 4.61
C SER A 61 27.76 5.47 4.09
N GLU A 62 28.66 6.44 3.95
CA GLU A 62 28.33 7.75 3.38
C GLU A 62 28.09 7.66 1.88
N VAL A 63 28.95 6.93 1.16
CA VAL A 63 28.78 6.65 -0.27
C VAL A 63 27.46 5.94 -0.54
N ILE A 64 27.16 4.85 0.17
CA ILE A 64 25.91 4.09 0.04
C ILE A 64 24.70 4.99 0.29
N ARG A 65 24.75 5.85 1.32
CA ARG A 65 23.69 6.82 1.62
C ARG A 65 23.51 7.83 0.49
N ALA A 66 24.60 8.37 -0.03
CA ALA A 66 24.58 9.36 -1.10
C ALA A 66 24.01 8.78 -2.40
N VAL A 67 24.46 7.58 -2.81
CA VAL A 67 23.94 6.87 -4.00
C VAL A 67 22.46 6.55 -3.81
N GLY A 68 22.08 5.98 -2.67
CA GLY A 68 20.69 5.64 -2.37
C GLY A 68 19.77 6.87 -2.39
N ALA A 69 20.24 8.00 -1.84
CA ALA A 69 19.51 9.26 -1.86
C ALA A 69 19.37 9.83 -3.28
N ALA A 70 20.42 9.77 -4.09
CA ALA A 70 20.41 10.25 -5.47
C ALA A 70 19.43 9.44 -6.33
N LEU A 71 19.44 8.10 -6.20
CA LEU A 71 18.49 7.22 -6.89
C LEU A 71 17.05 7.51 -6.49
N LEU A 72 16.79 7.81 -5.21
CA LEU A 72 15.45 8.15 -4.73
C LEU A 72 14.97 9.53 -5.18
N ALA A 73 15.89 10.49 -5.36
CA ALA A 73 15.57 11.84 -5.82
C ALA A 73 15.25 11.90 -7.32
N ARG A 74 15.63 10.88 -8.10
CA ARG A 74 15.43 10.84 -9.54
C ARG A 74 13.94 10.91 -9.92
N PRO A 75 13.52 11.88 -10.74
CA PRO A 75 12.16 11.93 -11.25
C PRO A 75 11.91 10.75 -12.19
N GLY A 76 10.72 10.13 -12.09
CA GLY A 76 10.36 8.99 -12.94
C GLY A 76 11.11 7.68 -12.63
N GLY A 77 11.60 7.51 -11.39
CA GLY A 77 12.26 6.27 -10.98
C GLY A 77 11.42 5.02 -11.27
N THR A 78 12.07 3.98 -11.80
CA THR A 78 11.43 2.69 -12.10
C THR A 78 11.31 1.85 -10.82
N ALA A 79 10.54 0.76 -10.86
CA ALA A 79 10.48 -0.18 -9.74
C ALA A 79 11.88 -0.72 -9.38
N VAL A 80 12.72 -0.98 -10.39
CA VAL A 80 14.10 -1.45 -10.20
C VAL A 80 14.95 -0.40 -9.48
N SER A 81 14.91 0.87 -9.93
CA SER A 81 15.72 1.92 -9.31
C SER A 81 15.28 2.21 -7.86
N LEU A 82 13.99 2.12 -7.57
CA LEU A 82 13.49 2.25 -6.19
C LEU A 82 13.90 1.08 -5.30
N THR A 83 13.88 -0.14 -5.82
CA THR A 83 14.38 -1.32 -5.12
C THR A 83 15.86 -1.16 -4.78
N LEU A 84 16.67 -0.71 -5.75
CA LEU A 84 18.09 -0.47 -5.52
C LEU A 84 18.31 0.64 -4.48
N ALA A 85 17.64 1.78 -4.63
CA ALA A 85 17.70 2.90 -3.68
C ALA A 85 17.34 2.46 -2.25
N GLY A 86 16.22 1.76 -2.10
CA GLY A 86 15.74 1.32 -0.79
C GLY A 86 16.64 0.26 -0.15
N ARG A 87 17.28 -0.62 -0.93
CA ARG A 87 18.29 -1.56 -0.42
C ARG A 87 19.50 -0.85 0.14
N LEU A 88 20.11 0.03 -0.65
CA LEU A 88 21.27 0.82 -0.23
C LEU A 88 20.97 1.61 1.05
N LEU A 89 19.82 2.31 1.07
CA LEU A 89 19.41 3.09 2.24
C LEU A 89 19.08 2.22 3.46
N ALA A 90 18.52 1.02 3.27
CA ALA A 90 18.25 0.10 4.37
C ALA A 90 19.54 -0.47 4.98
N GLU A 91 20.57 -0.70 4.16
CA GLU A 91 21.88 -1.20 4.61
C GLU A 91 22.54 -0.26 5.61
N VAL A 92 22.44 1.05 5.38
CA VAL A 92 22.96 2.10 6.27
C VAL A 92 21.92 2.61 7.26
N ASP A 93 20.83 1.86 7.46
CA ASP A 93 19.77 2.18 8.41
C ASP A 93 19.14 3.58 8.22
N ASP A 94 19.10 4.10 6.99
CA ASP A 94 18.57 5.42 6.65
C ASP A 94 17.02 5.42 6.57
N PRO A 95 16.33 6.39 7.20
CA PRO A 95 14.86 6.45 7.20
C PRO A 95 14.25 6.60 5.81
N ARG A 96 14.97 7.16 4.83
CA ARG A 96 14.49 7.34 3.45
C ARG A 96 14.23 6.02 2.72
N ALA A 97 14.75 4.90 3.23
CA ALA A 97 14.41 3.56 2.72
C ALA A 97 12.89 3.31 2.76
N ALA A 98 12.19 3.85 3.77
CA ALA A 98 10.74 3.75 3.87
C ALA A 98 10.02 4.48 2.73
N ASP A 99 10.53 5.63 2.31
CA ASP A 99 9.95 6.41 1.20
C ASP A 99 10.12 5.69 -0.14
N ALA A 100 11.30 5.10 -0.36
CA ALA A 100 11.56 4.27 -1.55
C ALA A 100 10.58 3.08 -1.60
N PHE A 101 10.39 2.39 -0.48
CA PHE A 101 9.46 1.28 -0.36
C PHE A 101 8.00 1.70 -0.59
N ASP A 102 7.59 2.84 -0.02
CA ASP A 102 6.22 3.35 -0.18
C ASP A 102 5.91 3.69 -1.64
N ARG A 103 6.85 4.33 -2.34
CA ARG A 103 6.73 4.63 -3.78
C ARG A 103 6.72 3.35 -4.63
N TRP A 104 7.55 2.37 -4.29
CA TRP A 104 7.57 1.08 -4.97
C TRP A 104 6.24 0.32 -4.82
N LEU A 105 5.66 0.34 -3.62
CA LEU A 105 4.34 -0.24 -3.36
C LEU A 105 3.23 0.41 -4.19
N VAL A 106 3.33 1.71 -4.45
CA VAL A 106 2.36 2.43 -5.31
C VAL A 106 2.53 2.06 -6.78
N MET A 107 3.75 1.87 -7.27
CA MET A 107 4.01 1.44 -8.66
C MET A 107 3.63 0.00 -8.94
N GLY A 108 3.72 -0.88 -7.94
CA GLY A 108 3.25 -2.25 -8.04
C GLY A 108 1.73 -2.29 -8.17
N ASN A 109 1.20 -2.19 -9.39
CA ASN A 109 -0.24 -2.30 -9.75
C ASN A 109 -0.91 -3.64 -9.34
N ALA A 110 -0.25 -4.47 -8.53
CA ALA A 110 -0.73 -5.78 -8.11
C ALA A 110 -1.49 -5.68 -6.76
N PRO A 111 -2.81 -5.99 -6.74
CA PRO A 111 -3.65 -5.86 -5.55
C PRO A 111 -3.37 -6.78 -4.33
N PRO A 112 -2.37 -7.70 -4.29
CA PRO A 112 -2.01 -8.35 -3.03
C PRO A 112 -0.79 -7.76 -2.29
N ARG A 113 0.09 -6.96 -2.91
CA ARG A 113 1.38 -6.59 -2.29
C ARG A 113 1.23 -5.77 -0.99
N TRP A 114 0.33 -4.81 -0.94
CA TRP A 114 0.12 -3.99 0.26
C TRP A 114 -0.58 -4.74 1.42
N ARG A 115 -1.16 -5.93 1.18
CA ARG A 115 -1.89 -6.70 2.22
C ARG A 115 -0.94 -7.36 3.21
N ASP A 116 0.25 -7.72 2.75
CA ASP A 116 1.30 -8.30 3.58
C ASP A 116 2.58 -7.47 3.44
N PRO A 117 2.77 -6.46 4.33
CA PRO A 117 3.96 -5.63 4.32
C PRO A 117 5.25 -6.40 4.53
N MET A 118 5.22 -7.51 5.28
CA MET A 118 6.40 -8.34 5.52
C MET A 118 6.81 -9.06 4.25
N ARG A 119 5.86 -9.71 3.57
CA ARG A 119 6.12 -10.36 2.28
C ARG A 119 6.63 -9.35 1.24
N SER A 120 5.99 -8.18 1.14
CA SER A 120 6.41 -7.13 0.21
C SER A 120 7.78 -6.54 0.55
N ALA A 121 8.11 -6.37 1.82
CA ALA A 121 9.46 -5.97 2.23
C ALA A 121 10.49 -7.05 1.83
N GLY A 122 10.13 -8.33 1.93
CA GLY A 122 10.93 -9.45 1.45
C GLY A 122 11.15 -9.42 -0.06
N GLU A 123 10.10 -9.19 -0.84
CA GLU A 123 10.21 -9.04 -2.30
C GLU A 123 11.05 -7.81 -2.69
N PHE A 124 10.88 -6.70 -1.96
CA PHE A 124 11.59 -5.45 -2.21
C PHE A 124 13.09 -5.55 -1.86
N LEU A 125 13.44 -6.13 -0.71
CA LEU A 125 14.83 -6.26 -0.28
C LEU A 125 15.52 -7.52 -0.84
N GLY A 126 14.77 -8.53 -1.27
CA GLY A 126 15.26 -9.81 -1.83
C GLY A 126 16.21 -10.60 -0.90
N ALA A 127 17.15 -11.34 -1.49
CA ALA A 127 17.96 -12.33 -0.76
C ALA A 127 18.87 -11.77 0.34
N GLY A 128 19.26 -10.50 0.27
CA GLY A 128 20.11 -9.84 1.29
C GLY A 128 19.35 -9.29 2.50
N ALA A 129 18.04 -9.53 2.60
CA ALA A 129 17.21 -8.91 3.63
C ALA A 129 17.44 -9.54 5.01
N THR A 130 17.87 -8.76 5.99
CA THR A 130 17.91 -9.20 7.38
C THR A 130 16.51 -9.11 8.04
N PRO A 131 16.18 -9.95 9.04
CA PRO A 131 14.90 -9.86 9.76
C PRO A 131 14.61 -8.46 10.36
N ARG A 132 15.68 -7.76 10.78
CA ARG A 132 15.61 -6.40 11.32
C ARG A 132 15.21 -5.40 10.24
N MET A 133 15.82 -5.46 9.05
CA MET A 133 15.47 -4.61 7.91
C MET A 133 14.01 -4.84 7.48
N LEU A 134 13.61 -6.10 7.34
CA LEU A 134 12.24 -6.48 6.98
C LEU A 134 11.22 -5.89 7.95
N THR A 135 11.45 -6.08 9.25
CA THR A 135 10.55 -5.57 10.30
C THR A 135 10.48 -4.05 10.29
N ARG A 136 11.62 -3.37 10.11
CA ARG A 136 11.70 -1.90 10.06
C ARG A 136 10.94 -1.36 8.86
N LEU A 137 11.15 -1.91 7.66
CA LEU A 137 10.43 -1.52 6.45
C LEU A 137 8.93 -1.80 6.59
N ALA A 138 8.54 -3.00 7.03
CA ALA A 138 7.14 -3.37 7.19
C ALA A 138 6.38 -2.47 8.18
N ARG A 139 7.04 -2.06 9.28
CA ARG A 139 6.48 -1.12 10.27
C ARG A 139 6.31 0.29 9.73
N SER A 140 7.12 0.71 8.76
CA SER A 140 7.02 2.06 8.17
C SER A 140 5.70 2.28 7.41
N VAL A 141 5.04 1.20 6.97
CA VAL A 141 3.74 1.27 6.30
C VAL A 141 2.64 1.42 7.35
N SER A 142 2.24 2.66 7.59
CA SER A 142 1.20 2.97 8.57
C SER A 142 -0.10 2.23 8.27
N VAL A 143 -0.81 1.83 9.33
CA VAL A 143 -2.13 1.18 9.22
C VAL A 143 -3.10 2.09 8.46
N ALA A 144 -3.01 3.40 8.66
CA ALA A 144 -3.81 4.39 7.93
C ALA A 144 -3.54 4.35 6.42
N LYS A 145 -2.28 4.30 5.96
CA LYS A 145 -1.95 4.14 4.53
C LYS A 145 -2.46 2.80 3.97
N ARG A 146 -2.38 1.72 4.76
CA ARG A 146 -2.94 0.40 4.38
C ARG A 146 -4.46 0.45 4.19
N VAL A 147 -5.18 1.13 5.10
CA VAL A 147 -6.64 1.28 5.01
C VAL A 147 -7.02 2.18 3.83
N ALA A 148 -6.31 3.29 3.63
CA ALA A 148 -6.57 4.25 2.56
C ALA A 148 -6.35 3.67 1.15
N ARG A 149 -5.31 2.84 0.94
CA ARG A 149 -4.98 2.28 -0.38
C ARG A 149 -5.75 1.02 -0.76
N GLY A 150 -6.27 0.28 0.21
CA GLY A 150 -6.48 -1.15 0.01
C GLY A 150 -7.86 -1.71 0.32
N TYR A 151 -8.74 -1.02 1.03
CA TYR A 151 -9.98 -1.67 1.44
C TYR A 151 -11.14 -1.39 0.48
N PRO A 152 -11.55 -2.34 -0.40
CA PRO A 152 -12.89 -2.31 -0.96
C PRO A 152 -13.93 -2.36 0.16
N ARG A 153 -13.59 -2.94 1.32
CA ARG A 153 -14.46 -2.83 2.50
C ARG A 153 -14.54 -1.43 3.08
N ALA A 154 -13.57 -0.55 2.92
CA ALA A 154 -13.66 0.83 3.40
C ALA A 154 -14.64 1.63 2.52
N ARG A 155 -14.69 1.33 1.22
CA ARG A 155 -15.79 1.76 0.34
C ARG A 155 -17.13 1.13 0.74
N THR A 156 -17.19 -0.16 1.06
CA THR A 156 -18.47 -0.74 1.52
C THR A 156 -18.86 -0.29 2.92
N PHE A 157 -17.92 0.01 3.81
CA PHE A 157 -18.15 0.54 5.15
C PHE A 157 -18.55 2.00 5.06
N SER A 158 -17.92 2.81 4.20
CA SER A 158 -18.38 4.19 3.97
C SER A 158 -19.75 4.19 3.31
N ALA A 159 -19.99 3.34 2.30
CA ALA A 159 -21.30 3.20 1.69
C ALA A 159 -22.36 2.68 2.67
N ALA A 160 -22.04 1.68 3.49
CA ALA A 160 -22.94 1.17 4.51
C ALA A 160 -23.20 2.19 5.63
N PHE A 161 -22.18 2.96 6.03
CA PHE A 161 -22.31 4.02 7.02
C PHE A 161 -23.14 5.19 6.49
N VAL A 162 -22.89 5.63 5.24
CA VAL A 162 -23.71 6.63 4.56
C VAL A 162 -25.14 6.13 4.37
N ALA A 163 -25.33 4.88 3.98
CA ALA A 163 -26.66 4.26 3.87
C ALA A 163 -27.37 4.18 5.23
N LEU A 164 -26.64 3.87 6.32
CA LEU A 164 -27.16 3.83 7.68
C LEU A 164 -27.55 5.22 8.16
N LEU A 165 -26.74 6.25 7.90
CA LEU A 165 -27.05 7.65 8.20
C LEU A 165 -28.28 8.14 7.41
N LEU A 166 -28.39 7.78 6.14
CA LEU A 166 -29.57 8.09 5.32
C LEU A 166 -30.83 7.40 5.86
N MET A 167 -30.75 6.10 6.20
CA MET A 167 -31.83 5.36 6.86
C MET A 167 -32.26 6.03 8.18
N LEU A 168 -31.29 6.43 9.01
CA LEU A 168 -31.56 7.09 10.29
C LEU A 168 -32.21 8.47 10.10
N GLY A 169 -31.72 9.26 9.14
CA GLY A 169 -32.32 10.55 8.77
C GLY A 169 -33.77 10.40 8.28
N LEU A 170 -34.06 9.38 7.46
CA LEU A 170 -35.42 9.08 7.01
C LEU A 170 -36.34 8.65 8.16
N LEU A 171 -35.83 7.86 9.11
CA LEU A 171 -36.56 7.45 10.32
C LEU A 171 -36.91 8.65 11.21
N LEU A 172 -35.94 9.52 11.47
CA LEU A 172 -36.12 10.73 12.27
C LEU A 172 -37.07 11.73 11.58
N GLY A 173 -36.94 11.91 10.26
CA GLY A 173 -37.85 12.74 9.47
C GLY A 173 -39.30 12.25 9.52
N ARG A 174 -39.52 10.92 9.52
CA ARG A 174 -40.85 10.33 9.70
C ARG A 174 -41.46 10.62 11.07
N THR A 175 -40.65 10.64 12.13
CA THR A 175 -41.15 10.97 13.47
C THR A 175 -41.46 12.46 13.65
N ALA A 176 -40.72 13.34 12.97
CA ALA A 176 -40.94 14.79 13.01
C ALA A 176 -42.21 15.23 12.26
N LEU A 177 -42.66 14.45 11.28
CA LEU A 177 -43.89 14.69 10.52
C LEU A 177 -45.16 14.13 11.18
N GLN A 178 -45.08 13.62 12.42
CA GLN A 178 -46.30 13.36 13.18
C GLN A 178 -47.00 14.70 13.39
N PRO A 179 -48.15 14.95 12.73
CA PRO A 179 -48.87 16.19 12.90
C PRO A 179 -49.20 16.28 14.39
N LYS A 180 -48.69 17.33 15.04
CA LYS A 180 -49.00 17.64 16.43
C LYS A 180 -50.52 17.62 16.52
N ALA A 181 -51.06 16.56 17.13
CA ALA A 181 -52.49 16.31 17.15
C ALA A 181 -53.15 17.56 17.71
N VAL A 182 -53.81 18.31 16.84
CA VAL A 182 -54.60 19.46 17.26
C VAL A 182 -55.70 18.86 18.14
N PRO A 183 -55.76 19.21 19.44
CA PRO A 183 -56.76 18.63 20.33
C PRO A 183 -58.14 18.98 19.77
N SER A 184 -58.83 17.99 19.21
CA SER A 184 -60.19 18.18 18.73
C SER A 184 -61.11 18.35 19.94
N PRO A 185 -61.88 19.44 20.05
CA PRO A 185 -62.77 19.68 21.20
C PRO A 185 -64.05 18.84 21.19
N PHE A 186 -64.17 17.83 20.32
CA PHE A 186 -65.38 17.02 20.23
C PHE A 186 -65.42 15.91 21.30
N ARG A 187 -66.09 16.22 22.41
CA ARG A 187 -66.73 15.24 23.31
C ARG A 187 -67.67 14.36 22.50
N SER A 188 -67.28 13.12 22.22
CA SER A 188 -68.23 12.08 21.80
C SER A 188 -68.86 11.45 23.05
N VAL A 189 -70.19 11.58 23.13
CA VAL A 189 -71.06 10.89 24.08
C VAL A 189 -70.98 9.38 23.84
N SER A 190 -70.79 8.63 24.92
CA SER A 190 -70.85 7.16 24.95
C SER A 190 -72.21 6.65 24.50
N CYS A 191 -72.25 5.83 23.45
CA CYS A 191 -73.32 4.86 23.26
C CYS A 191 -72.72 3.46 23.39
N SER A 192 -73.00 2.87 24.55
CA SER A 192 -72.85 1.46 24.86
C SER A 192 -73.67 0.64 23.87
N SER A 193 -73.03 -0.23 23.08
CA SER A 193 -73.73 -1.31 22.41
C SER A 193 -72.92 -2.59 22.55
N THR A 194 -73.43 -3.41 23.45
CA THR A 194 -73.10 -4.79 23.76
C THR A 194 -73.57 -5.69 22.62
N ALA A 195 -72.68 -6.48 21.99
CA ALA A 195 -73.03 -7.81 21.48
C ALA A 195 -71.79 -8.60 21.00
N ALA A 196 -71.74 -9.86 21.47
CA ALA A 196 -71.15 -11.07 20.86
C ALA A 196 -69.64 -11.05 20.54
N VAL A 197 -68.73 -11.68 21.31
CA VAL A 197 -68.58 -13.12 21.66
C VAL A 197 -68.24 -14.04 20.46
N CYS A 198 -66.95 -14.42 20.42
CA CYS A 198 -66.33 -15.68 19.96
C CYS A 198 -66.06 -15.94 18.45
N PRO A 199 -65.12 -16.85 18.09
CA PRO A 199 -63.78 -17.08 18.66
C PRO A 199 -62.66 -17.37 17.62
N ARG A 200 -61.41 -17.06 18.03
CA ARG A 200 -60.18 -17.89 17.98
C ARG A 200 -60.12 -19.07 16.98
N LEU A 201 -59.17 -19.05 16.02
CA LEU A 201 -58.22 -20.16 15.73
C LEU A 201 -57.31 -19.86 14.52
N GLY A 202 -56.02 -20.21 14.64
CA GLY A 202 -55.30 -20.77 13.49
C GLY A 202 -54.04 -20.05 12.97
N ARG A 203 -53.02 -19.84 13.81
CA ARG A 203 -51.63 -19.67 13.34
C ARG A 203 -51.20 -20.87 12.48
N ARG A 204 -50.69 -20.62 11.27
CA ARG A 204 -49.75 -21.53 10.59
C ARG A 204 -48.55 -20.76 10.06
N THR A 205 -47.50 -20.75 10.85
CA THR A 205 -46.12 -20.52 10.43
C THR A 205 -45.64 -21.75 9.63
N ARG A 206 -45.23 -21.56 8.38
CA ARG A 206 -44.34 -22.49 7.67
C ARG A 206 -43.12 -21.70 7.21
N SER A 207 -42.03 -21.86 7.93
CA SER A 207 -40.70 -21.47 7.47
C SER A 207 -40.07 -22.67 6.75
N PRO A 208 -39.41 -22.47 5.59
CA PRO A 208 -38.82 -23.54 4.80
C PRO A 208 -37.49 -24.01 5.38
N CYS A 209 -37.31 -25.33 5.43
CA CYS A 209 -36.04 -26.01 5.66
C CYS A 209 -35.04 -25.62 4.56
N ARG A 210 -33.91 -25.02 4.92
CA ARG A 210 -32.75 -24.88 4.04
C ARG A 210 -31.69 -25.88 4.49
N SER A 211 -31.54 -26.92 3.69
CA SER A 211 -30.48 -27.92 3.73
C SER A 211 -29.11 -27.27 3.60
N ARG A 212 -28.15 -27.73 4.41
CA ARG A 212 -26.73 -27.40 4.32
C ARG A 212 -26.02 -28.67 3.83
N PRO A 213 -25.40 -28.68 2.64
CA PRO A 213 -24.54 -29.78 2.24
C PRO A 213 -23.17 -29.68 2.93
N SER A 214 -22.79 -30.75 3.61
CA SER A 214 -21.42 -31.00 4.05
C SER A 214 -20.55 -31.27 2.83
N ALA A 215 -19.62 -30.36 2.53
CA ALA A 215 -18.58 -30.61 1.55
C ALA A 215 -17.48 -31.49 2.17
N VAL A 216 -17.35 -32.64 1.52
CA VAL A 216 -16.27 -33.62 1.51
C VAL A 216 -14.89 -32.98 1.67
N ARG A 217 -14.12 -33.56 2.60
CA ARG A 217 -12.67 -33.41 2.75
C ARG A 217 -12.02 -34.48 1.87
N GLY A 218 -11.20 -34.11 0.90
CA GLY A 218 -10.43 -35.04 0.08
C GLY A 218 -9.16 -34.37 -0.42
N GLY A 219 -8.03 -35.08 -0.31
CA GLY A 219 -6.72 -34.70 -0.81
C GLY A 219 -5.76 -34.29 0.29
#